data_AF-A0A8E4RA67-F1
#
_entry.id   AF-A0A8E4RA67-F1
#
_cell.length_a   1.000
_cell.length_b   1.000
_cell.length_c   1.000
_cell.angle_alpha   90.00
_cell.angle_beta   90.00
_cell.angle_gamma   90.00
#
_symmetry.space_group_name_H-M   'P 1'
#
loop_
_entity.id
_entity.type
_entity.pdbx_description
1 polymer ?
#
loop_
_entity_poly.entity_id
_entity_poly.type
_entity_poly.pdbx_seq_one_letter_code
_entity_poly.pdbx_strand_id
1 'polypeptide(L)'
;MAVIDDGDALLSWATGERSGTISRLADTLLWFASAAGISLQRHTAAEYAWMDDVSALGYLDVSRSENRWSIAPPVLTRLPAINGLLFLTGGRTGRLVRALDGILANCDCWCSKPSSESVIPLPRSIYLQPGSESAVHAIIAELASAEPDLIFSSCSSAKLSTTLGATASQLVGIAGPVGDEANTLRVMNIQNLWTPAELRYSMWESTPEPVEGSVHRWDSRTGKRFGLLSSGRWVGGPRAAVLYAGLAFADINVLRWQPDVAGPDVGTLLVPMKAGLPTIHDRVATLATGLRPARGLTALKYRGIPAATGRRIACSLGQELEMIGAHT
;
A
#
# COMPACT_ATOMS: atom_id res chain seq x y z
N MET A 1 3.52 -10.32 -26.06
CA MET A 1 4.30 -10.32 -24.80
C MET A 1 4.66 -11.78 -24.43
N ALA A 2 5.91 -12.26 -24.53
CA ALA A 2 6.21 -13.71 -24.54
C ALA A 2 7.03 -14.28 -23.36
N VAL A 3 7.17 -13.56 -22.25
CA VAL A 3 7.67 -14.16 -21.00
C VAL A 3 6.72 -13.76 -19.88
N ILE A 4 6.00 -14.76 -19.36
CA ILE A 4 5.31 -14.65 -18.07
C ILE A 4 6.42 -14.62 -17.03
N ASP A 5 6.56 -13.49 -16.35
CA ASP A 5 7.45 -13.35 -15.20
C ASP A 5 6.80 -14.05 -13.99
N ASP A 6 7.58 -14.48 -13.00
CA ASP A 6 7.10 -15.26 -11.86
C ASP A 6 5.99 -14.52 -11.08
N GLY A 7 6.07 -13.19 -11.03
CA GLY A 7 5.05 -12.33 -10.41
C GLY A 7 3.72 -12.29 -11.19
N ASP A 8 3.77 -12.35 -12.53
CA ASP A 8 2.54 -12.42 -13.34
C ASP A 8 1.92 -13.83 -13.27
N ALA A 9 2.73 -14.88 -13.13
CA ALA A 9 2.24 -16.24 -12.89
C ALA A 9 1.46 -16.32 -11.57
N LEU A 10 2.00 -15.71 -10.51
CA LEU A 10 1.33 -15.57 -9.21
C LEU A 10 -0.02 -14.83 -9.34
N LEU A 11 -0.05 -13.69 -10.04
CA LEU A 11 -1.29 -12.94 -10.26
C LEU A 11 -2.31 -13.73 -11.09
N SER A 12 -1.85 -14.48 -12.09
CA SER A 12 -2.70 -15.35 -12.91
C SER A 12 -3.32 -16.47 -12.07
N TRP A 13 -2.54 -17.11 -11.20
CA TRP A 13 -3.05 -18.10 -10.25
C TRP A 13 -4.09 -17.47 -9.31
N ALA A 14 -3.79 -16.32 -8.71
CA ALA A 14 -4.70 -15.63 -7.80
C ALA A 14 -6.00 -15.20 -8.50
N THR A 15 -5.91 -14.82 -9.77
CA THR A 15 -7.08 -14.51 -10.61
C THR A 15 -7.96 -15.73 -10.84
N GLY A 16 -7.35 -16.91 -11.06
CA GLY A 16 -8.08 -18.17 -11.20
C GLY A 16 -8.78 -18.62 -9.92
N GLU A 17 -8.11 -18.49 -8.76
CA GLU A 17 -8.66 -18.84 -7.45
C GLU A 17 -9.74 -17.86 -6.96
N ARG A 18 -9.65 -16.58 -7.37
CA ARG A 18 -10.54 -15.45 -7.00
C ARG A 18 -10.53 -15.05 -5.54
N SER A 19 -10.46 -15.99 -4.61
CA SER A 19 -10.41 -15.72 -3.17
C SER A 19 -9.90 -16.92 -2.39
N GLY A 20 -9.50 -16.70 -1.14
CA GLY A 20 -9.07 -17.77 -0.27
C GLY A 20 -8.68 -17.29 1.12
N THR A 21 -8.00 -18.15 1.87
CA THR A 21 -7.45 -17.80 3.19
C THR A 21 -6.05 -17.21 3.06
N ILE A 22 -5.66 -16.34 3.99
CA ILE A 22 -4.30 -15.76 4.01
C ILE A 22 -3.25 -16.86 4.16
N SER A 23 -3.50 -17.89 4.96
CA SER A 23 -2.59 -19.02 5.10
C SER A 23 -2.35 -19.75 3.78
N ARG A 24 -3.41 -19.99 2.98
CA ARG A 24 -3.24 -20.64 1.67
C ARG A 24 -2.45 -19.75 0.71
N LEU A 25 -2.70 -18.44 0.72
CA LEU A 25 -1.93 -17.50 -0.09
C LEU A 25 -0.45 -17.50 0.31
N ALA A 26 -0.14 -17.46 1.60
CA ALA A 26 1.23 -17.52 2.12
C ALA A 26 1.94 -18.81 1.69
N ASP A 27 1.27 -19.96 1.79
CA ASP A 27 1.83 -21.25 1.37
C ASP A 27 2.14 -21.29 -0.13
N THR A 28 1.24 -20.73 -0.96
CA THR A 28 1.47 -20.62 -2.39
C THR A 28 2.64 -19.68 -2.71
N LEU A 29 2.74 -18.54 -2.03
CA LEU A 29 3.86 -17.60 -2.20
C LEU A 29 5.21 -18.25 -1.88
N LEU A 30 5.29 -19.02 -0.80
CA LEU A 30 6.49 -19.79 -0.45
C LEU A 30 6.84 -20.84 -1.50
N TRP A 31 5.84 -21.55 -2.03
CA TRP A 31 6.05 -22.53 -3.07
C TRP A 31 6.64 -21.88 -4.34
N PHE A 32 6.09 -20.74 -4.78
CA PHE A 32 6.62 -19.99 -5.92
C PHE A 32 8.03 -19.46 -5.66
N ALA A 33 8.29 -18.90 -4.47
CA ALA A 33 9.62 -18.43 -4.10
C ALA A 33 10.64 -19.58 -4.12
N SER A 34 10.29 -20.74 -3.57
CA SER A 34 11.12 -21.94 -3.59
C SER A 34 11.39 -22.43 -5.01
N ALA A 35 10.37 -22.45 -5.88
CA ALA A 35 10.52 -22.80 -7.29
C ALA A 35 11.46 -21.83 -8.05
N ALA A 36 11.50 -20.56 -7.66
CA ALA A 36 12.43 -19.55 -8.17
C ALA A 36 13.82 -19.59 -7.51
N GLY A 37 14.11 -20.60 -6.67
CA GLY A 37 15.39 -20.75 -5.98
C GLY A 37 15.59 -19.83 -4.78
N ILE A 38 14.52 -19.18 -4.31
CA ILE A 38 14.55 -18.28 -3.16
C ILE A 38 14.17 -19.06 -1.90
N SER A 39 15.11 -19.20 -0.97
CA SER A 39 14.85 -19.85 0.32
C SER A 39 14.16 -18.88 1.27
N LEU A 40 12.85 -19.06 1.45
CA LEU A 40 12.05 -18.37 2.46
C LEU A 40 11.57 -19.35 3.51
N GLN A 41 11.64 -18.94 4.79
CA GLN A 41 10.93 -19.65 5.86
C GLN A 41 9.48 -19.15 5.95
N ARG A 42 8.59 -20.03 6.40
CA ARG A 42 7.16 -19.71 6.61
C ARG A 42 7.00 -18.61 7.66
N HIS A 43 6.04 -17.70 7.43
CA HIS A 43 5.78 -16.56 8.32
C HIS A 43 6.93 -15.55 8.38
N THR A 44 7.73 -15.47 7.33
CA THR A 44 8.67 -14.37 7.16
C THR A 44 7.92 -13.05 6.89
N ALA A 45 8.57 -11.93 7.20
CA ALA A 45 8.05 -10.61 6.85
C ALA A 45 7.82 -10.43 5.33
N ALA A 46 8.42 -11.28 4.49
CA ALA A 46 8.36 -11.20 3.03
C ALA A 46 6.97 -11.52 2.45
N GLU A 47 6.29 -12.57 2.93
CA GLU A 47 4.93 -12.93 2.46
C GLU A 47 3.95 -11.80 2.72
N TYR A 48 3.94 -11.28 3.96
CA TYR A 48 3.05 -10.19 4.35
C TYR A 48 3.41 -8.89 3.65
N ALA A 49 4.70 -8.60 3.44
CA ALA A 49 5.12 -7.45 2.65
C ALA A 49 4.63 -7.56 1.21
N TRP A 50 4.74 -8.73 0.58
CA TRP A 50 4.21 -8.96 -0.76
C TRP A 50 2.70 -8.73 -0.81
N MET A 51 1.95 -9.29 0.15
CA MET A 51 0.50 -9.10 0.25
C MET A 51 0.11 -7.62 0.41
N ASP A 52 0.85 -6.88 1.24
CA ASP A 52 0.65 -5.44 1.42
C ASP A 52 0.95 -4.69 0.11
N ASP A 53 2.01 -5.07 -0.60
CA ASP A 53 2.42 -4.45 -1.87
C ASP A 53 1.39 -4.69 -2.99
N VAL A 54 0.95 -5.93 -3.21
CA VAL A 54 -0.06 -6.23 -4.25
C VAL A 54 -1.44 -5.68 -3.89
N SER A 55 -1.75 -5.58 -2.60
CA SER A 55 -2.96 -4.92 -2.11
C SER A 55 -2.92 -3.43 -2.38
N ALA A 56 -1.79 -2.77 -2.11
CA ALA A 56 -1.63 -1.35 -2.40
C ALA A 56 -1.61 -1.05 -3.90
N LEU A 57 -1.07 -1.95 -4.72
CA LEU A 57 -1.17 -1.85 -6.19
C LEU A 57 -2.59 -2.05 -6.71
N GLY A 58 -3.51 -2.57 -5.88
CA GLY A 58 -4.91 -2.78 -6.23
C GLY A 58 -5.19 -4.08 -6.98
N TYR A 59 -4.29 -5.06 -6.90
CA TYR A 59 -4.49 -6.37 -7.54
C TYR A 59 -5.40 -7.27 -6.72
N LEU A 60 -5.36 -7.16 -5.39
CA LEU A 60 -6.19 -7.94 -4.47
C LEU A 60 -6.53 -7.15 -3.21
N ASP A 61 -7.48 -7.66 -2.44
CA ASP A 61 -7.84 -7.19 -1.11
C ASP A 61 -7.47 -8.24 -0.07
N VAL A 62 -6.93 -7.80 1.06
CA VAL A 62 -6.55 -8.66 2.19
C VAL A 62 -7.28 -8.20 3.45
N SER A 63 -8.10 -9.09 4.01
CA SER A 63 -8.73 -8.91 5.31
C SER A 63 -8.04 -9.79 6.35
N ARG A 64 -7.12 -9.19 7.11
CA ARG A 64 -6.36 -9.91 8.16
C ARG A 64 -7.26 -10.35 9.32
N SER A 65 -8.27 -9.56 9.66
CA SER A 65 -9.25 -9.90 10.70
C SER A 65 -10.10 -11.11 10.32
N GLU A 66 -10.49 -11.23 9.05
CA GLU A 66 -11.29 -12.35 8.55
C GLU A 66 -10.43 -13.52 8.05
N ASN A 67 -9.10 -13.40 8.11
CA ASN A 67 -8.15 -14.36 7.55
C ASN A 67 -8.45 -14.68 6.07
N ARG A 68 -8.90 -13.69 5.29
CA ARG A 68 -9.27 -13.87 3.88
C ARG A 68 -8.54 -12.92 2.94
N TRP A 69 -8.45 -13.33 1.69
CA TRP A 69 -8.11 -12.46 0.57
C TRP A 69 -9.08 -12.68 -0.60
N SER A 70 -9.19 -11.68 -1.48
CA SER A 70 -9.95 -11.76 -2.73
C SER A 70 -9.25 -10.97 -3.82
N ILE A 71 -9.25 -11.49 -5.05
CA ILE A 71 -8.78 -10.74 -6.21
C ILE A 71 -9.67 -9.52 -6.44
N ALA A 72 -9.06 -8.39 -6.78
CA ALA A 72 -9.81 -7.21 -7.18
C ALA A 72 -10.29 -7.37 -8.64
N PRO A 73 -11.46 -6.85 -9.02
CA PRO A 73 -11.86 -6.81 -10.43
C PRO A 73 -10.85 -6.00 -11.25
N PRO A 74 -10.66 -6.32 -12.55
CA PRO A 74 -9.79 -5.54 -13.41
C PRO A 74 -10.30 -4.09 -13.51
N VAL A 75 -9.41 -3.13 -13.30
CA VAL A 75 -9.73 -1.70 -13.42
C VAL A 75 -8.70 -1.03 -14.32
N LEU A 76 -9.19 -0.38 -15.38
CA LEU A 76 -8.41 0.54 -16.19
C LEU A 76 -8.63 1.97 -15.68
N THR A 77 -7.58 2.60 -15.16
CA THR A 77 -7.66 3.93 -14.54
C THR A 77 -6.70 4.91 -15.19
N ARG A 78 -7.11 6.19 -15.34
CA ARG A 78 -6.13 7.25 -15.66
C ARG A 78 -5.28 7.58 -14.43
N LEU A 79 -4.02 7.92 -14.66
CA LEU A 79 -3.13 8.45 -13.63
C LEU A 79 -3.31 9.97 -13.53
N PRO A 80 -3.33 10.54 -12.31
CA PRO A 80 -3.60 11.96 -12.11
C PRO A 80 -2.50 12.90 -12.62
N ALA A 81 -1.24 12.47 -12.59
CA ALA A 81 -0.08 13.34 -12.83
C ALA A 81 0.54 13.20 -14.23
N ILE A 82 0.16 12.17 -15.00
CA ILE A 82 0.79 11.85 -16.28
C ILE A 82 -0.30 11.89 -17.36
N ASN A 83 -0.20 12.92 -18.21
CA ASN A 83 -1.22 13.28 -19.21
C ASN A 83 -1.66 12.07 -20.06
N GLY A 84 -2.89 11.59 -19.83
CA GLY A 84 -3.51 10.53 -20.62
C GLY A 84 -3.01 9.11 -20.35
N LEU A 85 -2.03 8.90 -19.46
CA LEU A 85 -1.51 7.56 -19.18
C LEU A 85 -2.55 6.73 -18.41
N LEU A 86 -2.84 5.54 -18.92
CA LEU A 86 -3.73 4.57 -18.30
C LEU A 86 -2.89 3.52 -17.56
N PHE A 87 -3.41 3.05 -16.44
CA PHE A 87 -2.84 1.97 -15.63
C PHE A 87 -3.89 0.88 -15.44
N LEU A 88 -3.48 -0.37 -15.68
CA LEU A 88 -4.33 -1.55 -15.47
C LEU A 88 -3.98 -2.24 -14.14
N THR A 89 -4.95 -2.23 -13.23
CA THR A 89 -4.90 -2.94 -11.94
C THR A 89 -5.97 -4.03 -11.86
N GLY A 90 -5.94 -4.83 -10.79
CA GLY A 90 -6.86 -5.94 -10.54
C GLY A 90 -6.40 -7.27 -11.15
N GLY A 91 -7.25 -8.28 -11.04
CA GLY A 91 -7.04 -9.58 -11.63
C GLY A 91 -6.93 -9.53 -13.15
N ARG A 92 -6.12 -10.41 -13.74
CA ARG A 92 -5.86 -10.45 -15.19
C ARG A 92 -6.24 -11.81 -15.73
N THR A 93 -7.39 -11.90 -16.40
CA THR A 93 -7.79 -13.15 -17.04
C THR A 93 -6.97 -13.39 -18.30
N GLY A 94 -6.89 -14.64 -18.76
CA GLY A 94 -6.25 -14.96 -20.03
C GLY A 94 -6.92 -14.29 -21.25
N ARG A 95 -8.21 -13.92 -21.16
CA ARG A 95 -8.89 -13.14 -22.20
C ARG A 95 -8.39 -11.70 -22.21
N LEU A 96 -8.31 -11.07 -21.04
CA LEU A 96 -7.81 -9.71 -20.90
C LEU A 96 -6.35 -9.60 -21.36
N VAL A 97 -5.49 -10.56 -20.99
CA VAL A 97 -4.09 -10.58 -21.44
C VAL A 97 -3.96 -10.70 -22.96
N ARG A 98 -4.77 -11.54 -23.60
CA ARG A 98 -4.78 -11.66 -25.07
C ARG A 98 -5.31 -10.41 -25.77
N ALA A 99 -6.30 -9.75 -25.19
CA ALA A 99 -6.80 -8.48 -25.72
C ALA A 99 -5.74 -7.38 -25.61
N LEU A 100 -5.00 -7.33 -24.49
CA LEU A 100 -3.87 -6.43 -24.35
C LEU A 100 -2.84 -6.66 -25.45
N ASP A 101 -2.46 -7.92 -25.75
CA ASP A 101 -1.53 -8.23 -26.83
C ASP A 101 -1.98 -7.68 -28.20
N GLY A 102 -3.30 -7.61 -28.46
CA GLY A 102 -3.87 -6.98 -29.65
C GLY A 102 -3.69 -5.46 -29.68
N ILE A 103 -3.91 -4.80 -28.54
CA ILE A 103 -3.74 -3.35 -28.36
C ILE A 103 -2.27 -2.92 -28.47
N LEU A 104 -1.33 -3.78 -28.02
CA LEU A 104 0.11 -3.51 -28.11
C LEU A 104 0.58 -3.25 -29.55
N ALA A 105 -0.14 -3.72 -30.57
CA ALA A 105 0.20 -3.46 -31.96
C ALA A 105 -0.02 -1.98 -32.36
N ASN A 106 -0.88 -1.26 -31.64
CA ASN A 106 -1.38 0.06 -32.05
C ASN A 106 -1.18 1.15 -30.97
N CYS A 107 -0.61 0.83 -29.82
CA CYS A 107 -0.41 1.76 -28.70
C CYS A 107 0.95 1.55 -28.05
N ASP A 108 1.58 2.66 -27.62
CA ASP A 108 2.75 2.59 -26.77
C ASP A 108 2.33 2.04 -25.41
N CYS A 109 2.80 0.84 -25.11
CA CYS A 109 2.57 0.19 -23.83
C CYS A 109 3.89 -0.02 -23.13
N TRP A 110 3.90 0.31 -21.85
CA TRP A 110 5.05 0.08 -20.98
C TRP A 110 4.66 -0.87 -19.87
N CYS A 111 5.46 -1.89 -19.70
CA CYS A 111 5.40 -2.74 -18.52
C CYS A 111 6.51 -2.29 -17.59
N SER A 112 6.17 -1.68 -16.46
CA SER A 112 7.17 -1.47 -15.42
C SER A 112 7.36 -2.79 -14.70
N LYS A 113 8.60 -3.28 -14.69
CA LYS A 113 8.99 -4.25 -13.68
C LYS A 113 9.00 -3.53 -12.33
N PRO A 114 8.29 -4.04 -11.31
CA PRO A 114 8.44 -3.51 -9.96
C PRO A 114 9.92 -3.56 -9.55
N SER A 115 10.36 -2.61 -8.73
CA SER A 115 11.74 -2.54 -8.26
C SER A 115 12.18 -3.88 -7.66
N SER A 116 13.43 -4.29 -7.91
CA SER A 116 14.03 -5.57 -7.49
C SER A 116 14.21 -5.74 -5.97
N GLU A 117 13.56 -4.91 -5.16
CA GLU A 117 13.68 -4.89 -3.70
C GLU A 117 12.74 -5.90 -3.02
N SER A 118 11.67 -6.33 -3.69
CA SER A 118 10.77 -7.35 -3.14
C SER A 118 11.41 -8.72 -3.30
N VAL A 119 11.53 -9.44 -2.18
CA VAL A 119 12.09 -10.81 -2.17
C VAL A 119 11.23 -11.76 -3.01
N ILE A 120 9.91 -11.60 -2.94
CA ILE A 120 8.96 -12.34 -3.79
C ILE A 120 8.62 -11.44 -4.99
N PRO A 121 8.72 -11.94 -6.24
CA PRO A 121 8.39 -11.17 -7.43
C PRO A 121 6.98 -10.58 -7.40
N LEU A 122 6.88 -9.27 -7.67
CA LEU A 122 5.60 -8.58 -7.80
C LEU A 122 5.11 -8.66 -9.26
N PRO A 123 3.78 -8.65 -9.50
CA PRO A 123 3.23 -8.58 -10.85
C PRO A 123 3.66 -7.29 -11.57
N ARG A 124 3.83 -7.36 -12.90
CA ARG A 124 4.22 -6.17 -13.67
C ARG A 124 3.11 -5.13 -13.65
N SER A 125 3.46 -3.85 -13.53
CA SER A 125 2.50 -2.76 -13.74
C SER A 125 2.38 -2.49 -15.23
N ILE A 126 1.16 -2.53 -15.77
CA ILE A 126 0.87 -2.33 -17.20
C ILE A 126 0.33 -0.92 -17.39
N TYR A 127 1.02 -0.16 -18.24
CA TYR A 127 0.67 1.19 -18.63
C TYR A 127 0.37 1.25 -20.12
N LEU A 128 -0.72 1.94 -20.47
CA LEU A 128 -1.07 2.21 -21.87
C LEU A 128 -1.02 3.72 -22.06
N GLN A 129 -0.25 4.19 -23.03
CA GLN A 129 -0.24 5.59 -23.44
C GLN A 129 -1.02 5.75 -24.75
N PRO A 130 -2.29 6.18 -24.68
CA PRO A 130 -3.08 6.42 -25.88
C PRO A 130 -2.60 7.71 -26.53
N GLY A 131 -2.44 7.72 -27.87
CA GLY A 131 -2.04 8.92 -28.60
C GLY A 131 -3.14 9.99 -28.70
N SER A 132 -4.38 9.66 -28.35
CA SER A 132 -5.53 10.58 -28.38
C SER A 132 -6.67 10.11 -27.47
N GLU A 133 -7.62 11.00 -27.17
CA GLU A 133 -8.84 10.64 -26.43
C GLU A 133 -9.70 9.62 -27.19
N SER A 134 -9.75 9.67 -28.52
CA SER A 134 -10.44 8.65 -29.32
C SER A 134 -9.79 7.28 -29.17
N ALA A 135 -8.46 7.22 -29.04
CA ALA A 135 -7.74 5.98 -28.77
C ALA A 135 -8.06 5.43 -27.37
N VAL A 136 -8.27 6.28 -26.35
CA VAL A 136 -8.74 5.86 -25.02
C VAL A 136 -10.06 5.09 -25.14
N HIS A 137 -11.03 5.63 -25.88
CA HIS A 137 -12.34 4.99 -26.05
C HIS A 137 -12.24 3.65 -26.80
N ALA A 138 -11.39 3.58 -27.83
CA ALA A 138 -11.14 2.33 -28.57
C ALA A 138 -10.53 1.26 -27.67
N ILE A 139 -9.51 1.61 -26.86
CA ILE A 139 -8.88 0.71 -25.88
C ILE A 139 -9.92 0.20 -24.87
N ILE A 140 -10.75 1.09 -24.32
CA ILE A 140 -11.79 0.71 -23.37
C ILE A 140 -12.77 -0.28 -24.01
N ALA A 141 -13.24 -0.01 -25.22
CA ALA A 141 -14.19 -0.88 -25.92
C ALA A 141 -13.60 -2.26 -26.21
N GLU A 142 -12.35 -2.33 -26.68
CA GLU A 142 -11.67 -3.58 -26.97
C GLU A 142 -11.46 -4.42 -25.71
N LEU A 143 -10.95 -3.82 -24.62
CA LEU A 143 -10.73 -4.53 -23.37
C LEU A 143 -12.05 -4.95 -22.70
N ALA A 144 -13.08 -4.11 -22.72
CA ALA A 144 -14.39 -4.44 -22.18
C ALA A 144 -15.10 -5.57 -22.96
N SER A 145 -14.86 -5.67 -24.28
CA SER A 145 -15.37 -6.80 -25.07
C SER A 145 -14.70 -8.13 -24.68
N ALA A 146 -13.44 -8.10 -24.26
CA ALA A 146 -12.71 -9.29 -23.82
C ALA A 146 -12.97 -9.64 -22.35
N GLU A 147 -13.19 -8.63 -21.52
CA GLU A 147 -13.40 -8.75 -20.08
C GLU A 147 -14.62 -7.91 -19.63
N PRO A 148 -15.83 -8.51 -19.58
CA PRO A 148 -17.05 -7.80 -19.22
C PRO A 148 -17.05 -7.16 -17.84
N ASP A 149 -16.25 -7.69 -16.91
CA ASP A 149 -16.11 -7.17 -15.54
C ASP A 149 -15.07 -6.04 -15.42
N LEU A 150 -14.47 -5.60 -16.54
CA LEU A 150 -13.53 -4.48 -16.57
C LEU A 150 -14.23 -3.18 -16.19
N ILE A 151 -13.69 -2.51 -15.17
CA ILE A 151 -14.16 -1.21 -14.74
C ILE A 151 -13.25 -0.14 -15.32
N PHE A 152 -13.83 0.86 -16.00
CA PHE A 152 -13.10 2.09 -16.32
C PHE A 152 -13.28 3.13 -15.22
N SER A 153 -12.17 3.75 -14.80
CA SER A 153 -12.14 4.80 -13.78
C SER A 153 -11.41 6.04 -14.31
N SER A 154 -12.04 7.21 -14.18
CA SER A 154 -11.41 8.47 -14.61
C SER A 154 -10.15 8.80 -13.81
N CYS A 155 -10.11 8.44 -12.53
CA CYS A 155 -8.90 8.42 -11.70
C CYS A 155 -9.19 7.69 -10.37
N SER A 156 -8.74 6.45 -10.24
CA SER A 156 -8.97 5.62 -9.04
C SER A 156 -8.32 6.20 -7.80
N SER A 157 -7.11 6.76 -7.90
CA SER A 157 -6.46 7.44 -6.75
C SER A 157 -7.29 8.61 -6.23
N ALA A 158 -7.73 9.51 -7.13
CA ALA A 158 -8.54 10.65 -6.75
C ALA A 158 -9.91 10.23 -6.17
N LYS A 159 -10.59 9.26 -6.81
CA LYS A 159 -11.88 8.73 -6.34
C LYS A 159 -11.75 8.02 -4.98
N LEU A 160 -10.69 7.25 -4.77
CA LEU A 160 -10.46 6.57 -3.49
C LEU A 160 -10.06 7.57 -2.39
N SER A 161 -9.36 8.65 -2.73
CA SER A 161 -9.00 9.69 -1.76
C SER A 161 -10.22 10.39 -1.15
N THR A 162 -11.36 10.47 -1.86
CA THR A 162 -12.58 11.08 -1.32
C THR A 162 -13.32 10.18 -0.33
N THR A 163 -13.01 8.88 -0.30
CA THR A 163 -13.63 7.94 0.64
C THR A 163 -12.82 7.74 1.91
N LEU A 164 -11.67 8.42 2.03
CA LEU A 164 -10.84 8.33 3.24
C LEU A 164 -11.56 9.00 4.41
N GLY A 165 -12.03 8.18 5.35
CA GLY A 165 -12.53 8.63 6.65
C GLY A 165 -11.41 8.82 7.67
N ALA A 166 -11.73 9.47 8.79
CA ALA A 166 -10.79 9.65 9.90
C ALA A 166 -10.29 8.30 10.41
N THR A 167 -8.97 8.05 10.38
CA THR A 167 -8.39 6.76 10.78
C THR A 167 -8.67 6.40 12.24
N ALA A 168 -8.79 7.40 13.12
CA ALA A 168 -9.18 7.17 14.51
C ALA A 168 -10.56 6.50 14.65
N SER A 169 -11.49 6.68 13.70
CA SER A 169 -12.82 6.04 13.75
C SER A 169 -12.78 4.54 13.44
N GLN A 170 -11.67 4.04 12.91
CA GLN A 170 -11.45 2.62 12.63
C GLN A 170 -10.87 1.86 13.83
N LEU A 171 -10.47 2.58 14.89
CA LEU A 171 -9.95 1.96 16.10
C LEU A 171 -11.10 1.42 16.95
N VAL A 172 -10.84 0.29 17.61
CA VAL A 172 -11.81 -0.39 18.47
C VAL A 172 -11.30 -0.45 19.90
N GLY A 173 -12.22 -0.47 20.87
CA GLY A 173 -11.86 -0.73 22.26
C GLY A 173 -11.23 -2.12 22.39
N ILE A 174 -10.09 -2.20 23.07
CA ILE A 174 -9.39 -3.46 23.33
C ILE A 174 -9.07 -3.60 24.82
N ALA A 175 -8.71 -4.80 25.26
CA ALA A 175 -8.10 -4.99 26.56
C ALA A 175 -6.62 -4.57 26.50
N GLY A 176 -6.14 -3.96 27.59
CA GLY A 176 -4.71 -3.69 27.78
C GLY A 176 -3.91 -4.98 27.99
N PRO A 177 -2.56 -4.88 28.06
CA PRO A 177 -1.71 -6.02 28.39
C PRO A 177 -2.03 -6.55 29.80
N VAL A 178 -2.08 -7.88 29.95
CA VAL A 178 -2.32 -8.55 31.24
C VAL A 178 -1.29 -9.65 31.50
N GLY A 179 -0.97 -9.88 32.78
CA GLY A 179 -0.03 -10.92 33.19
C GLY A 179 1.33 -10.77 32.49
N ASP A 180 1.83 -11.86 31.89
CA ASP A 180 3.12 -11.88 31.21
C ASP A 180 3.21 -10.93 30.00
N GLU A 181 2.07 -10.53 29.40
CA GLU A 181 2.07 -9.57 28.30
C GLU A 181 2.64 -8.21 28.75
N ALA A 182 2.41 -7.83 30.01
CA ALA A 182 2.91 -6.57 30.59
C ALA A 182 4.45 -6.50 30.59
N ASN A 183 5.14 -7.64 30.70
CA ASN A 183 6.62 -7.69 30.65
C ASN A 183 7.18 -7.36 29.26
N THR A 184 6.34 -7.48 28.22
CA THR A 184 6.70 -7.15 26.83
C THR A 184 6.25 -5.75 26.42
N LEU A 185 5.69 -4.98 27.34
CA LEU A 185 5.16 -3.65 27.07
C LEU A 185 6.27 -2.71 26.60
N ARG A 186 6.01 -2.05 25.48
CA ARG A 186 6.87 -1.03 24.89
C ARG A 186 6.05 0.21 24.55
N VAL A 187 6.62 1.39 24.75
CA VAL A 187 6.04 2.68 24.34
C VAL A 187 6.71 3.18 23.06
N MET A 188 5.95 3.89 22.23
CA MET A 188 6.47 4.50 21.01
C MET A 188 7.39 5.67 21.34
N ASN A 189 8.64 5.62 20.86
CA ASN A 189 9.51 6.78 20.79
C ASN A 189 9.30 7.50 19.44
N ILE A 190 8.64 8.66 19.50
CA ILE A 190 8.29 9.49 18.34
C ILE A 190 9.53 10.10 17.68
N GLN A 191 10.56 10.45 18.45
CA GLN A 191 11.81 11.03 17.93
C GLN A 191 12.51 10.07 16.97
N ASN A 192 12.33 8.76 17.19
CA ASN A 192 12.94 7.73 16.36
C ASN A 192 12.18 7.44 15.05
N LEU A 193 11.05 8.11 14.75
CA LEU A 193 10.28 7.86 13.51
C LEU A 193 11.06 8.21 12.23
N TRP A 194 11.81 9.30 12.25
CA TRP A 194 12.61 9.80 11.11
C TRP A 194 14.07 9.36 11.16
N THR A 195 14.46 8.48 12.09
CA THR A 195 15.83 7.97 12.13
C THR A 195 16.04 6.87 11.07
N PRO A 196 17.22 6.81 10.42
CA PRO A 196 17.51 5.78 9.43
C PRO A 196 17.30 4.37 9.98
N ALA A 197 16.75 3.47 9.16
CA ALA A 197 16.52 2.08 9.59
C ALA A 197 17.82 1.35 9.97
N GLU A 198 18.94 1.73 9.33
CA GLU A 198 20.25 1.13 9.55
C GLU A 198 20.83 1.42 10.94
N LEU A 199 20.48 2.56 11.55
CA LEU A 199 21.02 2.97 12.85
C LEU A 199 20.45 2.16 14.02
N ARG A 200 19.61 1.14 13.76
CA ARG A 200 18.99 0.23 14.75
C ARG A 200 18.28 0.92 15.93
N TYR A 201 18.04 2.23 15.87
CA TYR A 201 17.22 2.93 16.85
C TYR A 201 15.80 2.37 16.81
N SER A 202 15.42 1.71 17.90
CA SER A 202 14.08 1.16 18.04
C SER A 202 13.08 2.31 18.18
N MET A 203 11.99 2.25 17.41
CA MET A 203 10.84 3.11 17.68
C MET A 203 10.05 2.69 18.93
N TRP A 204 10.44 1.58 19.56
CA TRP A 204 9.76 0.97 20.70
C TRP A 204 10.73 0.88 21.88
N GLU A 205 10.38 1.48 23.01
CA GLU A 205 11.19 1.50 24.23
C GLU A 205 10.51 0.74 25.35
N SER A 206 11.29 0.02 26.16
CA SER A 206 10.77 -0.66 27.35
C SER A 206 10.16 0.34 28.31
N THR A 207 8.92 0.08 28.73
CA THR A 207 8.25 0.85 29.78
C THR A 207 7.70 -0.12 30.82
N PRO A 208 7.90 0.15 32.13
CA PRO A 208 7.34 -0.70 33.18
C PRO A 208 5.82 -0.56 33.28
N GLU A 209 5.27 0.59 32.89
CA GLU A 209 3.85 0.90 33.01
C GLU A 209 3.29 1.54 31.73
N PRO A 210 1.99 1.40 31.48
CA PRO A 210 1.31 2.16 30.44
C PRO A 210 1.42 3.66 30.66
N VAL A 211 1.59 4.41 29.57
CA VAL A 211 1.75 5.86 29.59
C VAL A 211 0.52 6.47 28.92
N GLU A 212 -0.27 7.25 29.66
CA GLU A 212 -1.45 7.93 29.13
C GLU A 212 -1.09 8.80 27.92
N GLY A 213 -1.92 8.78 26.88
CA GLY A 213 -1.71 9.53 25.65
C GLY A 213 -0.62 8.98 24.71
N SER A 214 -0.04 7.82 25.03
CA SER A 214 1.01 7.20 24.20
C SER A 214 0.54 5.95 23.46
N VAL A 215 1.23 5.66 22.35
CA VAL A 215 1.06 4.39 21.64
C VAL A 215 1.98 3.34 22.25
N HIS A 216 1.43 2.16 22.47
CA HIS A 216 2.15 1.00 22.98
C HIS A 216 2.11 -0.16 22.01
N ARG A 217 3.09 -1.03 22.18
CA ARG A 217 3.16 -2.34 21.58
C ARG A 217 3.47 -3.36 22.67
N TRP A 218 2.84 -4.53 22.59
CA TRP A 218 3.19 -5.69 23.39
C TRP A 218 3.03 -6.97 22.58
N ASP A 219 3.65 -8.04 23.05
CA ASP A 219 3.52 -9.36 22.44
C ASP A 219 2.37 -10.11 23.15
N SER A 220 1.40 -10.58 22.38
CA SER A 220 0.28 -11.39 22.85
C SER A 220 0.38 -12.81 22.28
N ARG A 221 -0.45 -13.73 22.77
CA ARG A 221 -0.52 -15.11 22.22
C ARG A 221 -0.80 -15.15 20.71
N THR A 222 -1.53 -14.16 20.20
CA THR A 222 -1.89 -14.06 18.77
C THR A 222 -0.90 -13.22 17.96
N GLY A 223 0.25 -12.87 18.55
CA GLY A 223 1.27 -12.02 17.95
C GLY A 223 1.30 -10.59 18.51
N LYS A 224 1.91 -9.68 17.76
CA LYS A 224 2.13 -8.30 18.21
C LYS A 224 0.83 -7.51 18.22
N ARG A 225 0.53 -6.85 19.34
CA ARG A 225 -0.59 -5.91 19.48
C ARG A 225 -0.09 -4.48 19.56
N PHE A 226 -0.95 -3.57 19.13
CA PHE A 226 -0.71 -2.13 19.15
C PHE A 226 -1.95 -1.47 19.75
N GLY A 227 -1.75 -0.56 20.70
CA GLY A 227 -2.83 0.17 21.33
C GLY A 227 -2.43 1.59 21.69
N LEU A 228 -3.39 2.50 21.74
CA LEU A 228 -3.27 3.84 22.30
C LEU A 228 -4.04 3.84 23.61
N LEU A 229 -3.39 4.25 24.70
CA LEU A 229 -4.06 4.49 25.98
C LEU A 229 -4.58 5.92 26.00
N SER A 230 -5.89 6.10 26.02
CA SER A 230 -6.56 7.40 26.03
C SER A 230 -7.73 7.40 27.00
N SER A 231 -7.75 8.39 27.90
CA SER A 231 -8.70 8.54 29.00
C SER A 231 -8.86 7.25 29.82
N GLY A 232 -7.73 6.59 30.14
CA GLY A 232 -7.74 5.32 30.88
C GLY A 232 -8.34 4.12 30.13
N ARG A 233 -8.60 4.26 28.83
CA ARG A 233 -9.13 3.18 27.97
C ARG A 233 -8.16 2.86 26.85
N TRP A 234 -8.06 1.58 26.52
CA TRP A 234 -7.27 1.12 25.40
C TRP A 234 -8.11 1.09 24.13
N VAL A 235 -7.61 1.75 23.10
CA VAL A 235 -8.09 1.59 21.72
C VAL A 235 -6.99 0.96 20.86
N GLY A 236 -7.36 0.10 19.93
CA GLY A 236 -6.41 -0.65 19.12
C GLY A 236 -6.91 -0.89 17.70
N GLY A 237 -6.03 -1.42 16.87
CA GLY A 237 -6.29 -1.66 15.46
C GLY A 237 -5.01 -1.98 14.69
N PRO A 238 -5.03 -1.88 13.34
CA PRO A 238 -3.85 -2.02 12.53
C PRO A 238 -2.74 -1.05 12.97
N ARG A 239 -1.50 -1.52 12.98
CA ARG A 239 -0.32 -0.79 13.48
C ARG A 239 -0.28 0.67 13.01
N ALA A 240 -0.29 0.91 11.70
CA ALA A 240 -0.19 2.27 11.16
C ALA A 240 -1.35 3.16 11.63
N ALA A 241 -2.57 2.62 11.72
CA ALA A 241 -3.73 3.36 12.21
C ALA A 241 -3.56 3.82 13.67
N VAL A 242 -3.08 2.92 14.53
CA VAL A 242 -2.79 3.24 15.94
C VAL A 242 -1.67 4.28 16.05
N LEU A 243 -0.61 4.15 15.23
CA LEU A 243 0.49 5.12 15.21
C LEU A 243 0.00 6.53 14.85
N TYR A 244 -0.77 6.69 13.76
CA TYR A 244 -1.29 8.00 13.38
C TYR A 244 -2.31 8.55 14.36
N ALA A 245 -3.14 7.71 15.00
CA ALA A 245 -4.03 8.17 16.04
C ALA A 245 -3.26 8.72 17.26
N GLY A 246 -2.16 8.08 17.65
CA GLY A 246 -1.29 8.57 18.70
C GLY A 246 -0.53 9.85 18.33
N LEU A 247 -0.08 9.96 17.08
CA LEU A 247 0.54 11.20 16.57
C LEU A 247 -0.45 12.36 16.55
N ALA A 248 -1.69 12.12 16.11
CA ALA A 248 -2.76 13.10 16.17
C ALA A 248 -3.12 13.50 17.61
N PHE A 249 -3.17 12.53 18.53
CA PHE A 249 -3.40 12.81 19.96
C PHE A 249 -2.30 13.68 20.56
N ALA A 250 -1.05 13.47 20.15
CA ALA A 250 0.11 14.23 20.60
C ALA A 250 0.31 15.57 19.85
N ASP A 251 -0.58 15.90 18.89
CA ASP A 251 -0.45 17.07 17.99
C ASP A 251 0.88 17.11 17.22
N ILE A 252 1.32 15.95 16.73
CA ILE A 252 2.58 15.80 15.98
C ILE A 252 2.28 15.43 14.54
N ASN A 253 2.76 16.28 13.63
CA ASN A 253 2.65 16.09 12.18
C ASN A 253 3.93 15.50 11.61
N VAL A 254 3.81 14.41 10.86
CA VAL A 254 4.97 13.69 10.28
C VAL A 254 4.91 13.50 8.78
N LEU A 255 3.86 13.97 8.10
CA LEU A 255 3.74 13.83 6.65
C LEU A 255 4.28 15.06 5.96
N ARG A 256 5.18 14.85 5.00
CA ARG A 256 5.77 15.92 4.21
C ARG A 256 5.43 15.75 2.74
N TRP A 257 5.23 16.85 2.04
CA TRP A 257 5.04 16.85 0.59
C TRP A 257 6.02 17.80 -0.06
N GLN A 258 6.72 17.30 -1.07
CA GLN A 258 7.70 18.05 -1.85
C GLN A 258 7.22 18.18 -3.29
N PRO A 259 7.15 19.38 -3.87
CA PRO A 259 6.78 19.53 -5.28
C PRO A 259 7.82 18.87 -6.18
N ASP A 260 7.36 18.20 -7.23
CA ASP A 260 8.24 17.65 -8.26
C ASP A 260 8.65 18.78 -9.22
N VAL A 261 9.82 18.64 -9.86
CA VAL A 261 10.34 19.63 -10.83
C VAL A 261 9.37 19.86 -12.00
N ALA A 262 8.53 18.86 -12.30
CA ALA A 262 7.59 18.88 -13.40
C ALA A 262 6.37 19.80 -13.18
N GLY A 263 6.07 20.24 -11.95
CA GLY A 263 4.98 21.18 -11.70
C GLY A 263 4.60 21.35 -10.22
N PRO A 264 4.01 22.50 -9.85
CA PRO A 264 3.77 22.86 -8.44
C PRO A 264 2.63 22.08 -7.77
N ASP A 265 1.78 21.39 -8.54
CA ASP A 265 0.59 20.68 -8.03
C ASP A 265 0.78 19.16 -7.90
N VAL A 266 1.92 18.64 -8.37
CA VAL A 266 2.28 17.23 -8.31
C VAL A 266 3.63 17.12 -7.62
N GLY A 267 3.77 16.13 -6.74
CA GLY A 267 4.96 16.02 -5.93
C GLY A 267 5.17 14.65 -5.32
N THR A 268 6.15 14.60 -4.44
CA THR A 268 6.49 13.42 -3.66
C THR A 268 5.96 13.55 -2.24
N LEU A 269 5.05 12.65 -1.85
CA LEU A 269 4.65 12.46 -0.45
C LEU A 269 5.71 11.61 0.27
N LEU A 270 6.31 12.18 1.31
CA LEU A 270 7.28 11.54 2.18
C LEU A 270 6.61 11.09 3.46
N VAL A 271 6.74 9.80 3.74
CA VAL A 271 6.14 9.15 4.90
C VAL A 271 7.25 8.50 5.73
N PRO A 272 7.31 8.69 7.06
CA PRO A 272 8.34 8.05 7.88
C PRO A 272 8.31 6.54 7.64
N MET A 273 9.45 5.96 7.27
CA MET A 273 9.50 4.54 6.88
C MET A 273 9.05 3.62 8.02
N LYS A 274 9.33 4.01 9.27
CA LYS A 274 8.87 3.27 10.44
C LYS A 274 7.37 3.41 10.65
N ALA A 275 6.73 4.51 10.29
CA ALA A 275 5.26 4.62 10.40
C ALA A 275 4.57 3.82 9.28
N GLY A 276 4.98 4.05 8.03
CA GLY A 276 4.23 3.61 6.84
C GLY A 276 2.90 4.35 6.70
N LEU A 277 2.09 3.98 5.71
CA LEU A 277 0.69 4.42 5.60
C LEU A 277 -0.24 3.26 6.00
N PRO A 278 -1.44 3.52 6.55
CA PRO A 278 -2.47 2.50 6.63
C PRO A 278 -2.85 2.00 5.22
N THR A 279 -3.34 0.76 5.13
CA THR A 279 -3.52 0.05 3.84
C THR A 279 -4.29 0.85 2.80
N ILE A 280 -5.40 1.49 3.18
CA ILE A 280 -6.21 2.25 2.23
C ILE A 280 -5.49 3.53 1.74
N HIS A 281 -4.73 4.20 2.60
CA HIS A 281 -3.92 5.37 2.26
C HIS A 281 -2.73 4.99 1.38
N ASP A 282 -2.07 3.88 1.69
CA ASP A 282 -0.99 3.31 0.87
C ASP A 282 -1.49 3.01 -0.55
N ARG A 283 -2.71 2.43 -0.66
CA ARG A 283 -3.36 2.20 -1.96
C ARG A 283 -3.67 3.50 -2.70
N VAL A 284 -4.24 4.51 -2.03
CA VAL A 284 -4.51 5.82 -2.67
C VAL A 284 -3.23 6.40 -3.26
N ALA A 285 -2.13 6.38 -2.50
CA ALA A 285 -0.86 6.94 -2.95
C ALA A 285 -0.22 6.08 -4.07
N THR A 286 -0.24 4.75 -3.94
CA THR A 286 0.30 3.82 -4.93
C THR A 286 -0.45 3.92 -6.27
N LEU A 287 -1.78 4.01 -6.25
CA LEU A 287 -2.60 4.14 -7.47
C LEU A 287 -2.43 5.47 -8.20
N ALA A 288 -1.76 6.47 -7.61
CA ALA A 288 -1.47 7.72 -8.30
C ALA A 288 -0.40 7.53 -9.40
N THR A 289 0.42 6.49 -9.31
CA THR A 289 1.46 6.18 -10.31
C THR A 289 1.43 4.72 -10.77
N GLY A 290 0.69 3.84 -10.09
CA GLY A 290 0.78 2.39 -10.29
C GLY A 290 2.11 1.78 -9.83
N LEU A 291 2.89 2.52 -9.03
CA LEU A 291 4.21 2.11 -8.52
C LEU A 291 4.22 2.13 -7.00
N ARG A 292 4.96 1.18 -6.42
CA ARG A 292 5.25 1.16 -4.99
C ARG A 292 6.11 2.38 -4.60
N PRO A 293 6.01 2.85 -3.34
CA PRO A 293 6.88 3.92 -2.87
C PRO A 293 8.34 3.48 -2.93
N ALA A 294 9.22 4.38 -3.38
CA ALA A 294 10.64 4.15 -3.28
C ALA A 294 11.08 4.22 -1.81
N ARG A 295 11.97 3.33 -1.40
CA ARG A 295 12.52 3.34 -0.03
C ARG A 295 13.70 4.31 0.02
N GLY A 296 13.59 5.34 0.87
CA GLY A 296 14.72 6.18 1.25
C GLY A 296 15.33 5.73 2.57
N LEU A 297 16.36 6.45 3.03
CA LEU A 297 17.02 6.18 4.31
C LEU A 297 16.06 6.29 5.50
N THR A 298 15.18 7.29 5.48
CA THR A 298 14.28 7.63 6.60
C THR A 298 12.80 7.63 6.22
N ALA A 299 12.48 7.69 4.93
CA ALA A 299 11.12 7.84 4.42
C ALA A 299 10.81 6.91 3.25
N LEU A 300 9.55 6.49 3.18
CA LEU A 300 8.92 6.03 1.95
C LEU A 300 8.58 7.25 1.08
N LYS A 301 8.88 7.16 -0.21
CA LYS A 301 8.70 8.24 -1.19
C LYS A 301 7.65 7.84 -2.22
N TYR A 302 6.45 8.38 -2.08
CA TYR A 302 5.38 8.23 -3.06
C TYR A 302 5.45 9.39 -4.05
N ARG A 303 5.91 9.13 -5.27
CA ARG A 303 6.05 10.15 -6.33
C ARG A 303 4.73 10.39 -7.06
N GLY A 304 4.64 11.48 -7.80
CA GLY A 304 3.49 11.75 -8.69
C GLY A 304 2.17 11.96 -7.94
N ILE A 305 2.23 12.36 -6.67
CA ILE A 305 1.07 12.59 -5.80
C ILE A 305 0.57 14.01 -5.97
N PRO A 306 -0.66 14.23 -6.45
CA PRO A 306 -1.26 15.55 -6.46
C PRO A 306 -1.34 16.12 -5.03
N ALA A 307 -1.03 17.41 -4.86
CA ALA A 307 -1.06 18.07 -3.55
C ALA A 307 -2.42 17.92 -2.84
N ALA A 308 -3.52 17.96 -3.61
CA ALA A 308 -4.88 17.73 -3.08
C ALA A 308 -5.07 16.31 -2.54
N THR A 309 -4.53 15.29 -3.23
CA THR A 309 -4.56 13.90 -2.76
C THR A 309 -3.72 13.73 -1.50
N GLY A 310 -2.51 14.31 -1.47
CA GLY A 310 -1.65 14.32 -0.28
C GLY A 310 -2.34 14.95 0.94
N ARG A 311 -3.03 16.08 0.74
CA ARG A 311 -3.79 16.75 1.82
C ARG A 311 -4.95 15.90 2.34
N ARG A 312 -5.67 15.19 1.47
CA ARG A 312 -6.74 14.27 1.89
C ARG A 312 -6.19 13.10 2.70
N ILE A 313 -5.07 12.52 2.27
CA ILE A 313 -4.36 11.48 3.04
C ILE A 313 -4.01 12.02 4.43
N ALA A 314 -3.33 13.15 4.51
CA ALA A 314 -2.94 13.74 5.79
C ALA A 314 -4.13 14.05 6.70
N CYS A 315 -5.13 14.76 6.18
CA CYS A 315 -6.32 15.12 6.94
C CYS A 315 -7.06 13.90 7.51
N SER A 316 -7.20 12.84 6.71
CA SER A 316 -7.84 11.60 7.16
C SER A 316 -7.04 10.85 8.24
N LEU A 317 -5.74 11.12 8.35
CA LEU A 317 -4.86 10.57 9.39
C LEU A 317 -4.78 11.46 10.64
N GLY A 318 -5.51 12.58 10.69
CA GLY A 318 -5.36 13.58 11.76
C GLY A 318 -4.00 14.27 11.69
N GLN A 319 -3.51 14.53 10.48
CA GLN A 319 -2.22 15.17 10.22
C GLN A 319 -2.42 16.41 9.35
N GLU A 320 -1.61 17.43 9.59
CA GLU A 320 -1.36 18.51 8.65
C GLU A 320 -0.22 18.11 7.71
N LEU A 321 -0.36 18.45 6.43
CA LEU A 321 0.66 18.14 5.42
C LEU A 321 1.71 19.25 5.40
N GLU A 322 2.93 18.96 5.86
CA GLU A 322 4.06 19.88 5.81
C GLU A 322 4.54 20.03 4.36
N MET A 323 4.38 21.22 3.78
CA MET A 323 4.85 21.54 2.43
C MET A 323 6.32 21.94 2.50
N ILE A 324 7.21 21.13 1.94
CA ILE A 324 8.66 21.42 1.91
C ILE A 324 9.08 21.93 0.53
N GLY A 325 10.05 22.85 0.49
CA GLY A 325 10.57 23.40 -0.76
C GLY A 325 11.22 22.33 -1.66
N ALA A 326 11.28 22.62 -2.96
CA ALA A 326 12.10 21.81 -3.87
C ALA A 326 13.57 21.92 -3.44
N HIS A 327 14.27 20.80 -3.29
CA HIS A 327 15.73 20.83 -3.22
C HIS A 327 16.24 21.20 -4.61
N THR A 328 16.72 22.44 -4.76
CA THR A 328 17.54 22.88 -5.91
C THR A 328 18.86 22.12 -5.94
#